data_AF-A0A8S1E7U6-F1
#
_entry.id   AF-A0A8S1E7U6-F1
#
_cell.length_a   1.000
_cell.length_b   1.000
_cell.length_c   1.000
_cell.angle_alpha   90.00
_cell.angle_beta   90.00
_cell.angle_gamma   90.00
#
_symmetry.space_group_name_H-M   'P 1'
#
loop_
_entity.id
_entity.type
_entity.pdbx_description
1 polymer ?
#
loop_
_entity_poly.entity_id
_entity_poly.type
_entity_poly.pdbx_seq_one_letter_code
_entity_poly.pdbx_strand_id
1 'polypeptide(L)'
;MDMWARFLGGLFNSQGLRQGESLNLRSLVPSYSDEVVHFGFLKTEIELALGGMKNKKAPGPDNLQNEVVKLLWAAVPDEITAFLNVCLELGSFPHAWKNSNLKLLYKGKGGVSDVDSYRGISLCCSLYNLLDR
;
A
#
# COMPACT_ATOMS: atom_id res chain seq x y z
N MET A 1 15.67 -17.12 3.15
CA MET A 1 14.74 -16.35 2.29
C MET A 1 13.36 -17.03 2.18
N ASP A 2 12.87 -17.74 3.22
CA ASP A 2 11.60 -18.51 3.15
C ASP A 2 10.59 -18.23 4.27
N MET A 3 10.85 -17.22 5.12
CA MET A 3 9.94 -16.90 6.22
C MET A 3 8.74 -16.05 5.73
N TRP A 4 8.96 -15.20 4.72
CA TRP A 4 7.95 -14.30 4.17
C TRP A 4 6.91 -14.99 3.30
N ALA A 5 7.30 -16.02 2.54
CA ALA A 5 6.37 -16.82 1.73
C ALA A 5 5.35 -17.58 2.60
N ARG A 6 5.76 -18.04 3.78
CA ARG A 6 4.90 -18.79 4.71
C ARG A 6 3.92 -17.89 5.45
N PHE A 7 4.31 -16.65 5.76
CA PHE A 7 3.45 -15.70 6.48
C PHE A 7 2.34 -15.12 5.58
N LEU A 8 2.65 -14.86 4.30
CA LEU A 8 1.68 -14.29 3.35
C LEU A 8 0.79 -15.35 2.67
N GLY A 9 1.27 -16.59 2.51
CA GLY A 9 0.49 -17.66 1.89
C GLY A 9 -0.77 -18.08 2.68
N GLY A 10 -0.76 -17.92 4.01
CA GLY A 10 -1.91 -18.25 4.86
C GLY A 10 -2.97 -17.16 4.96
N LEU A 11 -2.60 -15.89 4.72
CA LEU A 11 -3.51 -14.76 4.90
C LEU A 11 -4.48 -14.59 3.72
N PHE A 12 -4.14 -15.15 2.55
CA PHE A 12 -4.91 -15.02 1.30
C PHE A 12 -5.43 -16.35 0.76
N ASN A 13 -5.93 -17.25 1.60
CA ASN A 13 -6.59 -18.47 1.11
C ASN A 13 -8.01 -18.17 0.56
N SER A 14 -8.06 -18.06 -0.77
CA SER A 14 -9.07 -18.50 -1.77
C SER A 14 -10.58 -18.23 -1.67
N GLN A 15 -11.14 -17.56 -0.66
CA GLN A 15 -12.61 -17.35 -0.60
C GLN A 15 -13.06 -15.88 -0.47
N GLY A 16 -12.22 -14.91 -0.83
CA GLY A 16 -12.59 -13.50 -0.62
C GLY A 16 -11.91 -12.42 -1.47
N LEU A 17 -11.13 -12.76 -2.51
CA LEU A 17 -10.64 -11.77 -3.46
C LEU A 17 -11.74 -11.46 -4.47
N ARG A 18 -12.53 -10.42 -4.18
CA ARG A 18 -13.35 -9.76 -5.20
C ARG A 18 -12.41 -9.28 -6.30
N GLN A 19 -12.73 -9.66 -7.55
CA GLN A 19 -12.09 -9.22 -8.77
C GLN A 19 -11.71 -7.73 -8.71
N GLY A 20 -10.42 -7.49 -8.70
CA GLY A 20 -9.82 -6.33 -9.33
C GLY A 20 -8.58 -6.89 -9.99
N GLU A 21 -8.57 -7.01 -11.31
CA GLU A 21 -7.33 -7.16 -12.05
C GLU A 21 -6.42 -6.03 -11.56
N SER A 22 -5.31 -6.35 -10.90
CA SER A 22 -4.31 -5.35 -10.57
C SER A 22 -3.77 -4.86 -11.90
N LEU A 23 -4.24 -3.68 -12.34
CA LEU A 23 -3.65 -2.99 -13.47
C LEU A 23 -2.15 -2.93 -13.23
N ASN A 24 -1.37 -3.53 -14.11
CA ASN A 24 0.07 -3.41 -14.06
C ASN A 24 0.38 -1.93 -14.31
N LEU A 25 0.67 -1.17 -13.25
CA LEU A 25 0.94 0.27 -13.36
C LEU A 25 2.05 0.57 -14.37
N ARG A 26 3.02 -0.34 -14.52
CA ARG A 26 4.11 -0.22 -15.50
C ARG A 26 3.61 -0.27 -16.93
N SER A 27 2.55 -1.03 -17.22
CA SER A 27 1.95 -1.08 -18.56
C SER A 27 1.16 0.18 -18.92
N LEU A 28 0.87 1.04 -17.95
CA LEU A 28 0.18 2.31 -18.16
C LEU A 28 1.14 3.50 -18.33
N VAL A 29 2.44 3.28 -18.18
CA VAL A 29 3.45 4.34 -18.27
C VAL A 29 4.03 4.36 -19.69
N PRO A 30 3.80 5.43 -20.48
CA PRO A 30 4.16 5.47 -21.90
C PRO A 30 5.66 5.34 -22.19
N SER A 31 6.53 5.53 -21.19
CA SER A 31 7.99 5.44 -21.34
C SER A 31 8.55 4.02 -21.16
N TYR A 32 7.75 3.02 -20.76
CA TYR A 32 8.18 1.63 -20.82
C TYR A 32 8.10 1.14 -22.27
N SER A 33 9.14 1.42 -23.06
CA SER A 33 9.44 0.56 -24.21
C SER A 33 10.10 -0.72 -23.70
N ASP A 34 9.87 -1.85 -24.37
CA ASP A 34 10.45 -3.17 -24.02
C ASP A 34 12.00 -3.19 -23.98
N GLU A 35 12.65 -2.07 -24.33
CA GLU A 35 14.10 -1.91 -24.45
C GLU A 35 14.76 -1.28 -23.21
N VAL A 36 13.99 -0.69 -22.28
CA VAL A 36 14.56 0.01 -21.10
C VAL A 36 14.03 -0.61 -19.80
N VAL A 37 14.92 -1.33 -19.10
CA VAL A 37 14.64 -1.81 -17.74
C VAL A 37 14.84 -0.67 -16.75
N HIS A 38 13.75 -0.03 -16.33
CA HIS A 38 13.78 0.89 -15.20
C HIS A 38 13.79 0.10 -13.88
N PHE A 39 14.87 0.27 -13.11
CA PHE A 39 15.05 -0.44 -11.84
C PHE A 39 14.28 0.21 -10.66
N GLY A 40 14.02 1.51 -10.74
CA GLY A 40 13.30 2.29 -9.72
C GLY A 40 11.89 2.69 -10.13
N PHE A 41 11.13 3.21 -9.17
CA PHE A 41 9.88 3.91 -9.38
C PHE A 41 10.09 5.19 -10.19
N LEU A 42 9.28 5.35 -11.23
CA LEU A 42 9.12 6.58 -11.99
C LEU A 42 8.12 7.49 -11.29
N LYS A 43 8.29 8.81 -11.49
CA LYS A 43 7.33 9.80 -10.96
C LYS A 43 5.91 9.57 -11.45
N THR A 44 5.77 9.17 -12.72
CA THR A 44 4.49 8.85 -13.35
C THR A 44 3.81 7.64 -12.71
N GLU A 45 4.57 6.60 -12.32
CA GLU A 45 4.03 5.44 -11.59
C GLU A 45 3.49 5.89 -10.23
N ILE A 46 4.26 6.69 -9.50
CA ILE A 46 3.88 7.21 -8.19
C ILE A 46 2.64 8.12 -8.30
N GLU A 47 2.60 9.00 -9.29
CA GLU A 47 1.48 9.89 -9.54
C GLU A 47 0.19 9.14 -9.86
N LEU A 48 0.27 8.10 -10.72
CA LEU A 48 -0.85 7.23 -11.02
C LEU A 48 -1.34 6.47 -9.78
N ALA A 49 -0.42 5.92 -8.99
CA ALA A 49 -0.74 5.22 -7.75
C ALA A 49 -1.41 6.15 -6.72
N LEU A 50 -0.92 7.39 -6.59
CA LEU A 50 -1.55 8.44 -5.78
C LEU A 50 -2.95 8.78 -6.26
N GLY A 51 -3.18 8.83 -7.58
CA GLY A 51 -4.50 9.01 -8.18
C GLY A 51 -5.49 7.93 -7.75
N GLY A 52 -5.03 6.69 -7.58
CA GLY A 52 -5.83 5.56 -7.10
C GLY A 52 -6.15 5.58 -5.59
N MET A 53 -5.44 6.39 -4.80
CA MET A 53 -5.66 6.47 -3.35
C MET A 53 -6.95 7.23 -3.02
N LYS A 54 -7.89 6.55 -2.36
CA LYS A 54 -9.15 7.15 -1.90
C LYS A 54 -8.90 8.13 -0.74
N ASN A 55 -9.56 9.27 -0.78
CA ASN A 55 -9.56 10.27 0.30
C ASN A 55 -10.39 9.80 1.51
N LYS A 56 -10.24 10.48 2.65
CA LYS A 56 -10.95 10.28 3.91
C LYS A 56 -10.79 8.87 4.48
N LYS A 57 -9.63 8.26 4.21
CA LYS A 57 -9.22 7.01 4.85
C LYS A 57 -8.72 7.30 6.26
N ALA A 58 -8.99 6.37 7.18
CA ALA A 58 -8.40 6.41 8.50
C ALA A 58 -6.87 6.30 8.37
N PRO A 59 -6.09 7.16 9.05
CA PRO A 59 -4.65 7.14 8.95
C PRO A 59 -4.05 5.93 9.69
N GLY A 60 -2.79 5.63 9.36
CA GLY A 60 -1.98 4.66 10.10
C GLY A 60 -1.47 5.22 11.43
N PRO A 61 -0.48 4.54 12.06
CA PRO A 61 0.13 5.00 13.31
C PRO A 61 0.85 6.36 13.22
N ASP A 62 1.20 6.76 11.99
CA ASP A 62 1.83 8.05 11.67
C ASP A 62 0.82 9.23 11.65
N ASN A 63 -0.48 8.94 11.74
CA ASN A 63 -1.57 9.91 11.64
C ASN A 63 -1.59 10.71 10.32
N LEU A 64 -0.88 10.26 9.29
CA LEU A 64 -0.90 10.90 7.98
C LEU A 64 -2.05 10.32 7.14
N GLN A 65 -2.89 11.19 6.62
CA GLN A 65 -3.95 10.81 5.68
C GLN A 65 -3.44 10.84 4.24
N ASN A 66 -4.16 10.16 3.35
CA ASN A 66 -3.82 10.11 1.93
C ASN A 66 -3.77 11.51 1.29
N GLU A 67 -4.60 12.43 1.76
CA GLU A 67 -4.62 13.83 1.36
C GLU A 67 -3.30 14.54 1.69
N VAL A 68 -2.72 14.27 2.85
CA VAL A 68 -1.42 14.84 3.24
C VAL A 68 -0.32 14.30 2.34
N VAL A 69 -0.35 13.00 2.00
CA VAL A 69 0.61 12.41 1.07
C VAL A 69 0.50 13.03 -0.32
N LYS A 70 -0.73 13.28 -0.81
CA LYS A 70 -0.96 13.97 -2.10
C LYS A 70 -0.46 15.42 -2.09
N LEU A 71 -0.65 16.13 -0.98
CA LEU A 71 -0.10 17.49 -0.81
C LEU A 71 1.42 17.46 -0.77
N LEU A 72 2.02 16.50 -0.07
CA LEU A 72 3.47 16.33 -0.03
C LEU A 72 4.01 16.02 -1.43
N TRP A 73 3.35 15.15 -2.19
CA TRP A 73 3.70 14.87 -3.58
C TRP A 73 3.67 16.11 -4.47
N ALA A 74 2.65 16.95 -4.34
CA ALA A 74 2.57 18.20 -5.09
C ALA A 74 3.69 19.19 -4.73
N ALA A 75 4.22 19.12 -3.51
CA ALA A 75 5.26 20.03 -3.03
C ALA A 75 6.68 19.55 -3.35
N VAL A 76 6.95 18.25 -3.18
CA VAL A 76 8.30 17.65 -3.21
C VAL A 76 8.32 16.28 -3.92
N PRO A 77 7.92 16.22 -5.21
CA PRO A 77 7.79 14.95 -5.92
C PRO A 77 9.14 14.25 -6.11
N ASP A 78 10.22 15.00 -6.36
CA ASP A 78 11.55 14.45 -6.60
C ASP A 78 12.12 13.79 -5.35
N GLU A 79 11.95 14.41 -4.18
CA GLU A 79 12.40 13.89 -2.90
C GLU A 79 11.63 12.62 -2.50
N ILE A 80 10.31 12.60 -2.72
CA ILE A 80 9.51 11.39 -2.46
C ILE A 80 9.96 10.25 -3.37
N THR A 81 10.13 10.51 -4.67
CA THR A 81 10.58 9.47 -5.60
C THR A 81 11.98 8.96 -5.25
N ALA A 82 12.92 9.85 -4.94
CA ALA A 82 14.26 9.47 -4.49
C ALA A 82 14.19 8.62 -3.22
N PHE A 83 13.39 9.03 -2.23
CA PHE A 83 13.22 8.30 -0.99
C PHE A 83 12.64 6.89 -1.19
N LEU A 84 11.60 6.75 -2.01
CA LEU A 84 11.00 5.45 -2.33
C LEU A 84 11.98 4.54 -3.08
N ASN A 85 12.79 5.10 -3.98
CA ASN A 85 13.81 4.36 -4.71
C ASN A 85 14.96 3.91 -3.81
N VAL A 86 15.39 4.72 -2.84
CA VAL A 86 16.35 4.29 -1.81
C VAL A 86 15.77 3.14 -0.99
N CYS A 87 14.49 3.20 -0.60
CA CYS A 87 13.85 2.09 0.11
C CYS A 87 13.83 0.80 -0.72
N LEU A 88 13.57 0.91 -2.04
CA LEU A 88 13.59 -0.21 -2.97
C LEU A 88 15.00 -0.81 -3.12
N GLU A 89 16.01 0.03 -3.32
CA GLU A 89 17.41 -0.37 -3.47
C GLU A 89 17.93 -1.08 -2.21
N LEU A 90 17.60 -0.54 -1.03
CA LEU A 90 17.97 -1.14 0.25
C LEU A 90 17.11 -2.37 0.62
N GLY A 91 16.03 -2.62 -0.11
CA GLY A 91 15.04 -3.66 0.22
C GLY A 91 14.42 -3.47 1.60
N SER A 92 14.33 -2.23 2.09
CA SER A 92 13.88 -1.93 3.44
C SER A 92 13.12 -0.61 3.55
N PHE A 93 12.13 -0.59 4.42
CA PHE A 93 11.32 0.59 4.73
C PHE A 93 11.59 1.09 6.15
N PRO A 94 11.29 2.37 6.45
CA PRO A 94 11.35 2.89 7.81
C PRO A 94 10.64 1.98 8.79
N HIS A 95 11.22 1.79 9.98
CA HIS A 95 10.65 0.92 11.00
C HIS A 95 9.21 1.32 11.36
N ALA A 96 8.90 2.63 11.37
CA ALA A 96 7.56 3.15 11.63
C ALA A 96 6.50 2.63 10.64
N TRP A 97 6.87 2.35 9.39
CA TRP A 97 5.94 1.86 8.36
C TRP A 97 5.62 0.37 8.51
N LYS A 98 6.44 -0.37 9.26
CA LYS A 98 6.24 -1.80 9.56
C LYS A 98 5.17 -2.02 10.64
N ASN A 99 4.75 -0.94 11.31
CA ASN A 99 3.71 -0.98 12.33
C ASN A 99 2.36 -0.57 11.74
N SER A 100 1.28 -1.12 12.29
CA SER A 100 -0.08 -0.78 11.89
C SER A 100 -1.03 -0.79 13.08
N ASN A 101 -2.11 -0.02 12.99
CA ASN A 101 -3.18 -0.04 13.99
C ASN A 101 -4.21 -1.09 13.59
N LEU A 102 -4.30 -2.20 14.34
CA LEU A 102 -5.35 -3.20 14.17
C LEU A 102 -6.68 -2.70 14.76
N LYS A 103 -7.72 -2.68 13.94
CA LYS A 103 -9.09 -2.35 14.36
C LYS A 103 -10.02 -3.51 14.04
N LEU A 104 -10.84 -3.92 15.01
CA LEU A 104 -11.89 -4.89 14.81
C LEU A 104 -13.17 -4.16 14.39
N LEU A 105 -13.70 -4.50 13.23
CA LEU A 105 -15.00 -4.00 12.76
C LEU A 105 -16.04 -5.09 12.86
N TYR A 106 -17.14 -4.79 13.55
CA TYR A 106 -18.27 -5.70 13.65
C TYR A 106 -18.93 -5.89 12.27
N LYS A 107 -19.22 -7.14 11.90
CA LYS A 107 -19.82 -7.50 10.60
C LYS A 107 -21.32 -7.17 10.54
N GLY A 108 -21.95 -6.79 11.66
CA GLY A 108 -23.40 -6.55 11.73
C GLY A 108 -24.23 -7.83 11.84
N LYS A 109 -23.59 -8.99 12.03
CA LYS A 109 -24.22 -10.31 12.17
C LYS A 109 -23.45 -11.16 13.16
N GLY A 110 -24.15 -12.09 13.82
CA GLY A 110 -23.61 -12.94 14.88
C GLY A 110 -23.72 -12.30 16.26
N GLY A 111 -23.06 -12.89 17.26
CA GLY A 111 -23.01 -12.37 18.62
C GLY A 111 -21.89 -11.35 18.81
N VAL A 112 -22.13 -10.27 19.56
CA VAL A 112 -21.12 -9.23 19.84
C VAL A 112 -19.93 -9.78 20.65
N SER A 113 -20.13 -10.88 21.39
CA SER A 113 -19.08 -11.55 22.16
C SER A 113 -18.30 -12.59 21.35
N ASP A 114 -18.69 -12.86 20.10
CA ASP A 114 -18.05 -13.84 19.24
C ASP A 114 -17.01 -13.16 18.33
N VAL A 115 -15.77 -13.64 18.39
CA VAL A 115 -14.64 -13.12 17.60
C VAL A 115 -14.91 -13.24 16.10
N ASP A 116 -15.59 -14.30 15.67
CA ASP A 116 -15.91 -14.53 14.26
C ASP A 116 -16.92 -13.52 13.70
N SER A 117 -17.61 -12.78 14.57
CA SER A 117 -18.51 -11.69 14.20
C SER A 117 -17.78 -10.39 13.83
N TYR A 118 -16.45 -10.36 13.94
CA TYR A 118 -15.62 -9.21 13.58
C TYR A 118 -14.74 -9.50 12.36
N ARG A 119 -14.29 -8.44 11.70
CA ARG A 119 -13.19 -8.49 10.74
C ARG A 119 -12.07 -7.56 11.22
N GLY A 120 -10.84 -8.05 11.21
CA GLY A 120 -9.67 -7.23 11.44
C GLY A 120 -9.39 -6.32 10.25
N ILE A 121 -9.04 -5.06 10.51
CA ILE A 121 -8.48 -4.15 9.53
C ILE A 121 -7.18 -3.61 10.09
N SER A 122 -6.12 -3.73 9.30
CA SER A 122 -4.82 -3.13 9.57
C SER A 122 -4.79 -1.73 8.94
N LEU A 123 -4.61 -0.69 9.75
CA LEU A 123 -4.37 0.67 9.27
C LEU A 123 -2.86 0.90 9.20
N CYS A 124 -2.29 0.79 8.01
CA CYS A 124 -0.86 1.02 7.76
C CYS A 124 -0.58 2.49 7.40
N CYS A 125 0.68 2.90 7.47
CA CYS A 125 1.16 4.20 6.99
C CYS A 125 0.68 4.48 5.55
N SER A 126 0.27 5.71 5.26
CA SER A 126 -0.26 6.07 3.93
C SER A 126 0.78 5.97 2.81
N LEU A 127 2.05 6.26 3.08
CA LEU A 127 3.13 6.08 2.11
C LEU A 127 3.47 4.59 1.91
N TYR A 128 3.32 3.75 2.93
CA TYR A 128 3.40 2.30 2.74
C TYR A 128 2.24 1.78 1.87
N ASN A 129 1.01 2.24 2.14
CA ASN A 129 -0.17 1.89 1.35
C ASN A 129 -0.11 2.35 -0.11
N LEU A 130 0.71 3.37 -0.42
CA LEU A 130 0.97 3.81 -1.79
C LEU A 130 1.74 2.75 -2.59
N LEU A 131 2.68 2.04 -1.94
CA LEU A 131 3.48 0.99 -2.56
C LEU A 131 2.76 -0.36 -2.69
N ASP A 132 1.62 -0.52 -2.02
CA ASP A 132 0.75 -1.70 -2.12
C ASP A 132 -0.23 -1.62 -3.32
N ARG A 133 -0.11 -0.60 -4.17
CA ARG A 133 -0.99 -0.33 -5.31
C ARG A 133 -0.32 -0.70 -6.62
#